data_AF-A0A1N7E6D6-F1
#
_entry.id   AF-A0A1N7E6D6-F1
#
_cell.length_a   1.000
_cell.length_b   1.000
_cell.length_c   1.000
_cell.angle_alpha   90.00
_cell.angle_beta   90.00
_cell.angle_gamma   90.00
#
_symmetry.space_group_name_H-M   'P 1'
#
loop_
_entity.id
_entity.type
_entity.pdbx_description
1 polymer ?
#
loop_
_entity_poly.entity_id
_entity_poly.type
_entity_poly.pdbx_seq_one_letter_code
_entity_poly.pdbx_strand_id
1 'polypeptide(L)'
;MPESRVGFRRYVTTILAILLVGALLFAHPGVLVPNSVDDDEESKGPDDVRIVSPHPDSEAKLWPFTSRGKSFDSLTLPINAIVQGRSSRVVSHLQNERGADWRNDTQEWQGIGHEDESTADDDVAIEWHNTTGAVRYTYIDAPGSRGGWVAETAQIHDGSYFGSRYHLRLYEGGTGGDTWTAIQAHQEHWDWFRLRHSVGSLSSAQYYLDSQFYGKWYVEDVSRERFANGGIADTDGWVSVVELRAPTDVYPITLLWVALLLGSVGVQQSMRSFVRELLSWLSAETTQRGIALGFLLLSLPVAVRGASIAVETTIPTIPIKAVAGIGYVVLAVGLPLSAVILPTGQQSSDWFGVAILALGLGFLLDYQSIGVTVLPITVVLHRLTVLAVIGLLAVGGVRQQTDGRWNLLVKTGFALWVGVLLWPLFFSL
;
A
#
# COMPACT_ATOMS: atom_id res chain seq x y z
N MET A 1 -39.26 27.55 -20.61
CA MET A 1 -37.80 27.29 -20.67
C MET A 1 -37.44 26.04 -19.87
N PRO A 2 -37.37 24.85 -20.50
CA PRO A 2 -36.90 23.61 -19.85
C PRO A 2 -35.60 23.03 -20.46
N GLU A 3 -35.09 23.57 -21.57
CA GLU A 3 -34.02 22.93 -22.36
C GLU A 3 -32.62 22.95 -21.71
N SER A 4 -32.31 23.90 -20.82
CA SER A 4 -31.00 23.97 -20.15
C SER A 4 -30.77 22.87 -19.09
N ARG A 5 -31.84 22.21 -18.63
CA ARG A 5 -31.77 21.19 -17.56
C ARG A 5 -31.28 19.83 -18.04
N VAL A 6 -31.56 19.48 -19.29
CA VAL A 6 -31.19 18.18 -19.88
C VAL A 6 -29.73 18.16 -20.32
N GLY A 7 -29.20 19.32 -20.76
CA GLY A 7 -27.79 19.46 -21.13
C GLY A 7 -26.87 19.19 -19.95
N PHE A 8 -27.01 19.93 -18.85
CA PHE A 8 -26.07 19.86 -17.71
C PHE A 8 -25.91 18.44 -17.15
N ARG A 9 -27.02 17.71 -16.96
CA ARG A 9 -26.99 16.31 -16.54
C ARG A 9 -26.25 15.43 -17.55
N ARG A 10 -26.58 15.50 -18.85
CA ARG A 10 -25.91 14.71 -19.88
C ARG A 10 -24.42 14.99 -19.95
N TYR A 11 -23.98 16.24 -19.83
CA TYR A 11 -22.57 16.60 -19.97
C TYR A 11 -21.72 16.30 -18.74
N VAL A 12 -22.27 16.42 -17.51
CA VAL A 12 -21.61 15.90 -16.30
C VAL A 12 -21.47 14.38 -16.41
N THR A 13 -22.51 13.66 -16.87
CA THR A 13 -22.40 12.23 -17.17
C THR A 13 -21.33 11.95 -18.22
N THR A 14 -21.19 12.78 -19.26
CA THR A 14 -20.16 12.61 -20.31
C THR A 14 -18.74 12.83 -19.78
N ILE A 15 -18.49 13.84 -18.94
CA ILE A 15 -17.16 14.07 -18.35
C ILE A 15 -16.82 12.97 -17.37
N LEU A 16 -17.77 12.56 -16.55
CA LEU A 16 -17.62 11.42 -15.67
C LEU A 16 -17.37 10.15 -16.47
N ALA A 17 -18.05 9.97 -17.61
CA ALA A 17 -17.79 8.85 -18.51
C ALA A 17 -16.40 8.96 -19.16
N ILE A 18 -15.91 10.15 -19.55
CA ILE A 18 -14.57 10.33 -20.10
C ILE A 18 -13.49 10.10 -19.05
N LEU A 19 -13.67 10.58 -17.82
CA LEU A 19 -12.75 10.34 -16.71
C LEU A 19 -12.77 8.86 -16.30
N LEU A 20 -13.95 8.25 -16.24
CA LEU A 20 -14.13 6.82 -15.96
C LEU A 20 -13.53 5.96 -17.07
N VAL A 21 -13.78 6.28 -18.34
CA VAL A 21 -13.18 5.56 -19.50
C VAL A 21 -11.69 5.80 -19.55
N GLY A 22 -11.20 7.01 -19.27
CA GLY A 22 -9.77 7.30 -19.14
C GLY A 22 -9.15 6.42 -18.07
N ALA A 23 -9.71 6.38 -16.87
CA ALA A 23 -9.24 5.52 -15.80
C ALA A 23 -9.36 4.02 -16.11
N LEU A 24 -10.44 3.58 -16.77
CA LEU A 24 -10.62 2.19 -17.20
C LEU A 24 -9.65 1.79 -18.32
N LEU A 25 -9.21 2.73 -19.17
CA LEU A 25 -8.20 2.48 -20.20
C LEU A 25 -6.79 2.41 -19.63
N PHE A 26 -6.54 3.07 -18.48
CA PHE A 26 -5.28 2.93 -17.73
C PHE A 26 -5.33 1.77 -16.73
N ALA A 27 -6.51 1.36 -16.27
CA ALA A 27 -6.70 0.16 -15.46
C ALA A 27 -6.47 -1.08 -16.34
N HIS A 28 -5.46 -1.89 -16.01
CA HIS A 28 -5.36 -3.23 -16.59
C HIS A 28 -6.63 -4.01 -16.23
N PRO A 29 -7.15 -4.89 -17.11
CA PRO A 29 -8.30 -5.73 -16.83
C PRO A 29 -7.93 -6.79 -15.79
N GLY A 30 -7.99 -6.39 -14.52
CA GLY A 30 -7.78 -7.24 -13.34
C GLY A 30 -8.33 -6.62 -12.06
N VAL A 31 -8.93 -5.43 -12.13
CA VAL A 31 -9.44 -4.69 -10.98
C VAL A 31 -10.88 -5.15 -10.70
N LEU A 32 -11.10 -5.69 -9.50
CA LEU A 32 -12.33 -6.30 -8.98
C LEU A 32 -12.55 -7.77 -9.35
N VAL A 33 -11.60 -8.63 -9.02
CA VAL A 33 -11.98 -9.93 -8.46
C VAL A 33 -12.04 -9.71 -6.95
N PRO A 34 -13.21 -9.84 -6.29
CA PRO A 34 -13.21 -10.15 -4.88
C PRO A 34 -12.53 -11.51 -4.80
N ASN A 35 -11.25 -11.54 -4.42
CA ASN A 35 -10.73 -12.78 -3.87
C ASN A 35 -11.57 -12.99 -2.62
N SER A 36 -12.49 -13.94 -2.70
CA SER A 36 -12.91 -14.66 -1.52
C SER A 36 -11.60 -15.15 -0.90
N VAL A 37 -11.20 -14.50 0.20
CA VAL A 37 -10.48 -15.26 1.22
C VAL A 37 -11.43 -16.42 1.48
N ASP A 38 -10.98 -17.64 1.23
CA ASP A 38 -11.72 -18.81 1.68
C ASP A 38 -11.83 -18.63 3.20
N ASP A 39 -12.98 -18.16 3.67
CA ASP A 39 -13.32 -17.90 5.08
C ASP A 39 -13.37 -19.20 5.93
N ASP A 40 -12.77 -20.29 5.43
CA ASP A 40 -12.85 -21.64 6.01
C ASP A 40 -11.55 -22.10 6.70
N GLU A 41 -10.42 -21.37 6.59
CA GLU A 41 -9.27 -21.60 7.49
C GLU A 41 -9.37 -20.68 8.72
N GLU A 42 -9.82 -21.27 9.84
CA GLU A 42 -9.79 -20.67 11.18
C GLU A 42 -8.42 -20.00 11.41
N SER A 43 -8.43 -18.72 11.79
CA SER A 43 -7.19 -17.98 12.04
C SER A 43 -6.40 -18.72 13.12
N LYS A 44 -5.17 -19.12 12.80
CA LYS A 44 -4.40 -20.00 13.70
C LYS A 44 -4.00 -19.27 14.96
N GLY A 45 -4.43 -19.81 16.09
CA GLY A 45 -3.93 -19.38 17.40
C GLY A 45 -2.53 -19.94 17.67
N PRO A 46 -1.84 -19.44 18.72
CA PRO A 46 -0.54 -19.96 19.14
C PRO A 46 -0.53 -21.48 19.38
N ASP A 47 -1.66 -22.02 19.87
CA ASP A 47 -1.82 -23.44 20.20
C ASP A 47 -1.90 -24.36 18.96
N ASP A 48 -2.21 -23.80 17.79
CA ASP A 48 -2.32 -24.55 16.53
C ASP A 48 -1.00 -24.65 15.77
N VAL A 49 0.02 -23.92 16.23
CA VAL A 49 1.30 -23.76 15.53
C VAL A 49 2.34 -24.73 16.07
N ARG A 50 3.03 -25.41 15.14
CA ARG A 50 4.14 -26.31 15.47
C ARG A 50 5.46 -25.68 15.10
N ILE A 51 6.46 -25.89 15.96
CA ILE A 51 7.86 -25.61 15.64
C ILE A 51 8.30 -26.52 14.50
N VAL A 52 8.91 -25.93 13.47
CA VAL A 52 9.30 -26.59 12.21
C VAL A 52 10.82 -26.71 12.09
N SER A 53 11.32 -27.69 11.35
CA SER A 53 12.75 -27.80 11.03
C SER A 53 13.05 -27.08 9.71
N PRO A 54 13.80 -25.96 9.68
CA PRO A 54 14.11 -25.23 8.45
C PRO A 54 15.08 -25.95 7.50
N HIS A 55 15.70 -27.02 7.98
CA HIS A 55 16.57 -27.91 7.21
C HIS A 55 16.47 -29.32 7.83
N PRO A 56 16.42 -30.40 7.03
CA PRO A 56 16.24 -31.77 7.54
C PRO A 56 17.25 -32.19 8.62
N ASP A 57 18.50 -31.75 8.45
CA ASP A 57 19.61 -32.07 9.35
C ASP A 57 19.86 -31.02 10.45
N SER A 58 19.07 -29.93 10.49
CA SER A 58 19.27 -28.88 11.49
C SER A 58 18.72 -29.30 12.86
N GLU A 59 19.60 -29.28 13.87
CA GLU A 59 19.21 -29.41 15.27
C GLU A 59 18.45 -28.19 15.80
N ALA A 60 18.54 -27.05 15.10
CA ALA A 60 17.79 -25.83 15.42
C ALA A 60 16.46 -25.83 14.67
N LYS A 61 15.37 -25.74 15.41
CA LYS A 61 14.01 -25.63 14.88
C LYS A 61 13.46 -24.22 15.07
N LEU A 62 12.47 -23.85 14.28
CA LEU A 62 11.96 -22.50 14.15
C LEU A 62 10.47 -22.44 14.49
N TRP A 63 10.07 -21.42 15.24
CA TRP A 63 8.70 -20.97 15.30
C TRP A 63 8.34 -20.23 14.00
N PRO A 64 7.39 -20.72 13.17
CA PRO A 64 7.22 -20.26 11.79
C PRO A 64 6.46 -18.92 11.65
N PHE A 65 6.46 -18.11 12.71
CA PHE A 65 5.87 -16.78 12.76
C PHE A 65 6.80 -15.77 13.43
N THR A 66 6.50 -14.50 13.22
CA THR A 66 7.04 -13.38 14.00
C THR A 66 6.09 -13.04 15.15
N SER A 67 6.60 -12.29 16.13
CA SER A 67 5.86 -11.94 17.34
C SER A 67 6.19 -10.53 17.81
N ARG A 68 5.20 -9.80 18.33
CA ARG A 68 5.40 -8.41 18.83
C ARG A 68 6.26 -8.37 20.09
N GLY A 69 6.18 -9.43 20.90
CA GLY A 69 6.97 -9.62 22.10
C GLY A 69 7.63 -11.00 22.11
N LYS A 70 8.38 -11.25 23.18
CA LYS A 70 9.00 -12.56 23.43
C LYS A 70 7.97 -13.55 24.01
N SER A 71 6.85 -13.71 23.31
CA SER A 71 5.74 -14.59 23.69
C SER A 71 5.03 -15.12 22.44
N PHE A 72 4.64 -16.40 22.48
CA PHE A 72 3.90 -17.07 21.42
C PHE A 72 2.51 -16.46 21.21
N ASP A 73 1.90 -15.93 22.28
CA ASP A 73 0.59 -15.27 22.26
C ASP A 73 0.57 -13.95 21.49
N SER A 74 1.76 -13.41 21.18
CA SER A 74 1.91 -12.15 20.45
C SER A 74 2.20 -12.36 18.97
N LEU A 75 1.80 -13.50 18.40
CA LEU A 75 2.05 -13.84 17.01
C LEU A 75 1.54 -12.74 16.05
N THR A 76 2.26 -12.53 14.95
CA THR A 76 1.84 -11.64 13.87
C THR A 76 1.96 -12.36 12.54
N LEU A 77 2.92 -11.98 11.69
CA LEU A 77 3.02 -12.49 10.34
C LEU A 77 3.90 -13.74 10.26
N PRO A 78 3.53 -14.69 9.37
CA PRO A 78 4.30 -15.90 9.14
C PRO A 78 5.66 -15.63 8.48
N ILE A 79 6.61 -16.50 8.76
CA ILE A 79 7.84 -16.64 7.97
C ILE A 79 7.47 -17.29 6.63
N ASN A 80 7.87 -16.68 5.52
CA ASN A 80 7.51 -17.15 4.18
C ASN A 80 8.72 -17.49 3.30
N ALA A 81 9.94 -17.26 3.75
CA ALA A 81 11.11 -17.82 3.08
C ALA A 81 12.19 -18.28 4.06
N ILE A 82 12.95 -19.31 3.68
CA ILE A 82 14.18 -19.76 4.34
C ILE A 82 15.28 -19.76 3.29
N VAL A 83 16.42 -19.15 3.60
CA VAL A 83 17.63 -19.21 2.76
C VAL A 83 18.73 -19.92 3.54
N GLN A 84 19.28 -21.00 2.99
CA GLN A 84 20.40 -21.70 3.61
C GLN A 84 21.66 -20.81 3.56
N GLY A 85 22.24 -20.54 4.72
CA GLY A 85 23.36 -19.64 4.91
C GLY A 85 23.09 -18.51 5.90
N ARG A 86 24.15 -17.77 6.22
CA ARG A 86 24.10 -16.63 7.14
C ARG A 86 23.41 -15.42 6.52
N SER A 87 22.75 -14.64 7.36
CA SER A 87 22.01 -13.42 6.99
C SER A 87 22.89 -12.41 6.23
N SER A 88 24.15 -12.25 6.64
CA SER A 88 25.10 -11.34 5.99
C SER A 88 25.40 -11.72 4.53
N ARG A 89 25.42 -13.02 4.22
CA ARG A 89 25.60 -13.52 2.85
C ARG A 89 24.32 -13.29 2.04
N VAL A 90 23.15 -13.54 2.63
CA VAL A 90 21.85 -13.28 1.99
C VAL A 90 21.69 -11.81 1.63
N VAL A 91 21.93 -10.90 2.59
CA VAL A 91 21.90 -9.44 2.37
C VAL A 91 22.89 -9.04 1.29
N SER A 92 24.12 -9.55 1.35
CA SER A 92 25.14 -9.26 0.34
C SER A 92 24.73 -9.74 -1.06
N HIS A 93 24.07 -10.88 -1.20
CA HIS A 93 23.58 -11.32 -2.52
C HIS A 93 22.47 -10.40 -3.02
N LEU A 94 21.45 -10.15 -2.19
CA LEU A 94 20.31 -9.30 -2.56
C LEU A 94 20.75 -7.87 -2.93
N GLN A 95 21.67 -7.26 -2.20
CA GLN A 95 22.16 -5.90 -2.49
C GLN A 95 23.02 -5.79 -3.75
N ASN A 96 23.65 -6.89 -4.17
CA ASN A 96 24.48 -6.92 -5.37
C ASN A 96 23.70 -7.40 -6.61
N GLU A 97 22.42 -7.77 -6.46
CA GLU A 97 21.59 -8.20 -7.58
C GLU A 97 21.29 -7.04 -8.54
N ARG A 98 21.31 -7.36 -9.84
CA ARG A 98 20.88 -6.42 -10.87
C ARG A 98 19.39 -6.60 -11.10
N GLY A 99 18.60 -5.57 -10.81
CA GLY A 99 17.15 -5.55 -11.05
C GLY A 99 16.30 -5.34 -9.79
N ALA A 100 16.93 -5.28 -8.62
CA ALA A 100 16.34 -4.89 -7.34
C ALA A 100 17.29 -3.91 -6.64
N ASP A 101 16.76 -3.04 -5.80
CA ASP A 101 17.51 -1.96 -5.13
C ASP A 101 17.35 -2.06 -3.61
N TRP A 102 17.75 -3.23 -3.09
CA TRP A 102 17.68 -3.57 -1.69
C TRP A 102 18.56 -2.65 -0.84
N ARG A 103 17.96 -1.93 0.10
CA ARG A 103 18.64 -0.99 1.01
C ARG A 103 18.50 -1.44 2.46
N ASN A 104 19.54 -1.18 3.25
CA ASN A 104 19.49 -1.42 4.69
C ASN A 104 18.61 -0.37 5.40
N ASP A 105 17.83 -0.85 6.36
CA ASP A 105 17.21 -0.02 7.39
C ASP A 105 18.28 0.40 8.42
N THR A 106 19.09 1.41 8.09
CA THR A 106 20.19 1.89 8.98
C THR A 106 19.77 3.05 9.89
N GLN A 107 18.61 3.65 9.67
CA GLN A 107 18.03 4.61 10.59
C GLN A 107 17.12 3.85 11.55
N GLU A 108 17.09 4.23 12.82
CA GLU A 108 16.07 3.73 13.74
C GLU A 108 14.72 4.20 13.20
N TRP A 109 14.05 3.36 12.41
CA TRP A 109 12.79 3.64 11.74
C TRP A 109 11.67 3.69 12.78
N GLN A 110 11.68 4.74 13.58
CA GLN A 110 10.54 5.15 14.37
C GLN A 110 9.53 5.76 13.39
N GLY A 111 8.77 4.88 12.73
CA GLY A 111 7.65 5.23 11.85
C GLY A 111 6.72 6.26 12.52
N ILE A 112 5.90 6.91 11.69
CA ILE A 112 5.01 7.99 12.17
C ILE A 112 3.79 7.42 12.93
N GLY A 113 3.58 6.10 12.88
CA GLY A 113 2.55 5.37 13.61
C GLY A 113 2.91 3.89 13.80
N HIS A 114 2.01 3.13 14.41
CA HIS A 114 2.14 1.68 14.54
C HIS A 114 1.96 0.99 13.17
N GLU A 115 2.86 0.06 12.84
CA GLU A 115 2.66 -0.90 11.76
C GLU A 115 1.61 -1.92 12.23
N ASP A 116 0.37 -1.77 11.74
CA ASP A 116 -0.69 -2.75 11.97
C ASP A 116 -0.63 -3.79 10.84
N GLU A 117 -0.10 -4.96 11.19
CA GLU A 117 -0.30 -6.21 10.45
C GLU A 117 -1.69 -6.72 10.89
N SER A 118 -2.73 -6.52 10.09
CA SER A 118 -4.10 -6.89 10.47
C SER A 118 -4.24 -8.41 10.57
N THR A 119 -4.14 -8.96 11.78
CA THR A 119 -4.68 -10.28 12.12
C THR A 119 -6.16 -10.10 12.39
N ALA A 120 -7.01 -10.75 11.59
CA ALA A 120 -8.45 -10.76 11.80
C ALA A 120 -8.78 -11.62 13.03
N ASP A 121 -8.61 -11.06 14.23
CA ASP A 121 -9.32 -11.53 15.42
C ASP A 121 -9.40 -10.40 16.47
N ASP A 122 -10.59 -9.85 16.61
CA ASP A 122 -10.95 -8.82 17.58
C ASP A 122 -11.64 -9.54 18.76
N ASP A 123 -10.92 -9.85 19.85
CA ASP A 123 -11.45 -9.74 21.23
C ASP A 123 -10.38 -9.99 22.32
N VAL A 124 -9.44 -9.04 22.57
CA VAL A 124 -8.66 -9.08 23.83
C VAL A 124 -8.41 -7.68 24.39
N ALA A 125 -8.65 -7.56 25.70
CA ALA A 125 -8.48 -6.38 26.52
C ALA A 125 -7.20 -5.57 26.24
N ILE A 126 -7.36 -4.25 26.15
CA ILE A 126 -6.29 -3.29 25.94
C ILE A 126 -5.39 -3.24 27.19
N GLU A 127 -4.33 -4.03 27.19
CA GLU A 127 -3.22 -3.92 28.15
C GLU A 127 -2.17 -2.96 27.58
N TRP A 128 -2.06 -1.77 28.19
CA TRP A 128 -1.13 -0.73 27.75
C TRP A 128 0.31 -1.12 28.09
N HIS A 129 1.07 -1.58 27.09
CA HIS A 129 2.52 -1.74 27.18
C HIS A 129 3.27 -0.76 26.25
N ASN A 130 4.51 -0.45 26.65
CA ASN A 130 5.37 0.58 26.08
C ASN A 130 5.71 0.29 24.61
N THR A 131 5.36 1.20 23.69
CA THR A 131 5.50 0.97 22.24
C THR A 131 6.67 1.72 21.64
N THR A 132 7.69 0.99 21.21
CA THR A 132 8.80 1.44 20.34
C THR A 132 8.72 0.65 19.03
N GLY A 133 8.49 1.33 17.90
CA GLY A 133 8.35 0.67 16.61
C GLY A 133 9.64 -0.05 16.18
N ALA A 134 9.63 -1.31 15.75
CA ALA A 134 8.65 -2.37 15.98
C ALA A 134 9.42 -3.70 15.96
N VAL A 135 10.45 -3.85 16.81
CA VAL A 135 11.26 -5.09 16.91
C VAL A 135 10.30 -6.28 17.00
N ARG A 136 10.47 -7.22 16.07
CA ARG A 136 9.76 -8.49 16.04
C ARG A 136 10.71 -9.59 16.48
N TYR A 137 10.12 -10.54 17.19
CA TYR A 137 10.83 -11.69 17.68
C TYR A 137 10.35 -12.94 16.94
N THR A 138 11.25 -13.90 16.78
CA THR A 138 10.87 -15.29 16.51
C THR A 138 11.55 -16.19 17.54
N TYR A 139 11.07 -17.41 17.70
CA TYR A 139 11.62 -18.37 18.65
C TYR A 139 12.40 -19.45 17.90
N ILE A 140 13.64 -19.69 18.35
CA ILE A 140 14.48 -20.78 17.86
C ILE A 140 14.58 -21.82 18.97
N ASP A 141 14.16 -23.06 18.70
CA ASP A 141 14.39 -24.19 19.59
C ASP A 141 15.70 -24.87 19.20
N ALA A 142 16.76 -24.64 20.00
CA ALA A 142 18.07 -25.20 19.74
C ALA A 142 18.77 -25.58 21.05
N PRO A 143 19.67 -26.58 21.05
CA PRO A 143 20.38 -27.00 22.25
C PRO A 143 21.23 -25.89 22.88
N GLY A 144 21.23 -25.82 24.21
CA GLY A 144 22.08 -24.92 24.99
C GLY A 144 21.61 -23.45 24.97
N SER A 145 22.55 -22.50 25.06
CA SER A 145 22.25 -21.06 25.12
C SER A 145 21.88 -20.43 23.78
N ARG A 146 21.63 -21.24 22.74
CA ARG A 146 21.34 -20.79 21.38
C ARG A 146 19.86 -20.87 21.02
N GLY A 147 19.07 -21.56 21.84
CA GLY A 147 17.62 -21.52 21.78
C GLY A 147 17.06 -20.32 22.53
N GLY A 148 15.92 -19.79 22.07
CA GLY A 148 15.23 -18.67 22.69
C GLY A 148 14.63 -17.70 21.69
N TRP A 149 14.06 -16.62 22.23
CA TRP A 149 13.52 -15.52 21.45
C TRP A 149 14.64 -14.65 20.88
N VAL A 150 14.70 -14.56 19.56
CA VAL A 150 15.67 -13.77 18.81
C VAL A 150 14.98 -12.61 18.11
N ALA A 151 15.65 -11.45 18.08
CA ALA A 151 15.23 -10.30 17.28
C ALA A 151 15.76 -10.41 15.85
N GLU A 152 15.35 -9.50 14.97
CA GLU A 152 15.86 -9.45 13.60
C GLU A 152 17.38 -9.28 13.58
N THR A 153 18.05 -10.07 12.73
CA THR A 153 19.48 -9.92 12.44
C THR A 153 19.73 -8.82 11.42
N ALA A 154 18.81 -8.63 10.47
CA ALA A 154 18.85 -7.57 9.48
C ALA A 154 17.45 -7.19 8.99
N GLN A 155 17.28 -5.95 8.53
CA GLN A 155 16.10 -5.46 7.85
C GLN A 155 16.52 -4.74 6.56
N ILE A 156 15.91 -5.12 5.44
CA ILE A 156 16.17 -4.53 4.13
C ILE A 156 14.86 -4.32 3.37
N HIS A 157 14.83 -3.30 2.52
CA HIS A 157 13.66 -3.00 1.69
C HIS A 157 14.04 -2.68 0.23
N ASP A 158 13.10 -2.89 -0.69
CA ASP A 158 13.16 -2.43 -2.08
C ASP A 158 11.87 -1.70 -2.44
N GLY A 159 11.99 -0.44 -2.87
CA GLY A 159 10.88 0.48 -3.14
C GLY A 159 11.06 1.84 -2.46
N SER A 160 9.96 2.57 -2.28
CA SER A 160 9.95 3.91 -1.67
C SER A 160 9.05 3.97 -0.44
N TYR A 161 9.44 4.75 0.55
CA TYR A 161 8.70 4.92 1.79
C TYR A 161 7.30 5.48 1.54
N PHE A 162 7.19 6.57 0.79
CA PHE A 162 5.88 7.18 0.49
C PHE A 162 5.13 6.50 -0.64
N GLY A 163 5.68 5.44 -1.24
CA GLY A 163 5.05 4.64 -2.27
C GLY A 163 4.64 3.26 -1.74
N SER A 164 5.10 2.24 -2.44
CA SER A 164 5.11 0.86 -1.99
C SER A 164 6.54 0.33 -1.95
N ARG A 165 6.75 -0.67 -1.09
CA ARG A 165 8.03 -1.37 -0.97
C ARG A 165 7.81 -2.82 -0.54
N TYR A 166 8.75 -3.67 -0.92
CA TYR A 166 8.93 -4.99 -0.32
C TYR A 166 9.87 -4.84 0.86
N HIS A 167 9.48 -5.37 2.01
CA HIS A 167 10.25 -5.31 3.24
C HIS A 167 10.57 -6.73 3.71
N LEU A 168 11.82 -6.95 4.08
CA LEU A 168 12.33 -8.23 4.56
C LEU A 168 12.86 -8.07 5.99
N ARG A 169 12.37 -8.91 6.90
CA ARG A 169 12.96 -9.11 8.23
C ARG A 169 13.66 -10.46 8.26
N LEU A 170 14.95 -10.46 8.58
CA LEU A 170 15.81 -11.64 8.52
C LEU A 170 16.17 -12.11 9.93
N TYR A 171 16.07 -13.42 10.17
CA TYR A 171 16.40 -14.07 11.45
C TYR A 171 17.38 -15.21 11.18
N GLU A 172 18.60 -15.09 11.71
CA GLU A 172 19.62 -16.14 11.54
C GLU A 172 19.47 -17.25 12.59
N GLY A 173 19.57 -18.51 12.17
CA GLY A 173 19.54 -19.69 13.00
C GLY A 173 20.53 -20.77 12.56
N GLY A 174 20.64 -21.84 13.35
CA GLY A 174 21.58 -22.94 13.11
C GLY A 174 23.04 -22.63 13.48
N THR A 175 23.94 -23.59 13.27
CA THR A 175 25.39 -23.41 13.53
C THR A 175 26.26 -24.18 12.55
N GLY A 176 27.51 -23.74 12.36
CA GLY A 176 28.47 -24.46 11.52
C GLY A 176 28.11 -24.41 10.04
N GLY A 177 27.91 -25.59 9.43
CA GLY A 177 27.47 -25.75 8.05
C GLY A 177 25.96 -25.63 7.86
N ASP A 178 25.18 -25.79 8.94
CA ASP A 178 23.71 -25.86 8.91
C ASP A 178 23.06 -24.52 9.29
N THR A 179 23.76 -23.41 9.03
CA THR A 179 23.21 -22.07 9.25
C THR A 179 22.14 -21.77 8.22
N TRP A 180 21.04 -21.17 8.66
CA TRP A 180 19.94 -20.74 7.80
C TRP A 180 19.46 -19.36 8.21
N THR A 181 18.78 -18.69 7.28
CA THR A 181 18.17 -17.39 7.51
C THR A 181 16.69 -17.49 7.20
N ALA A 182 15.86 -17.34 8.23
CA ALA A 182 14.41 -17.21 8.07
C ALA A 182 14.06 -15.77 7.70
N ILE A 183 13.12 -15.60 6.78
CA ILE A 183 12.74 -14.31 6.22
C ILE A 183 11.22 -14.17 6.32
N GLN A 184 10.80 -13.08 6.97
CA GLN A 184 9.46 -12.54 6.83
C GLN A 184 9.51 -11.49 5.71
N ALA A 185 8.93 -11.82 4.56
CA ALA A 185 8.79 -10.92 3.43
C ALA A 185 7.36 -10.39 3.34
N HIS A 186 7.18 -9.08 3.25
CA HIS A 186 5.86 -8.50 3.02
C HIS A 186 5.93 -7.26 2.12
N GLN A 187 4.88 -7.07 1.32
CA GLN A 187 4.68 -5.85 0.55
C GLN A 187 3.89 -4.89 1.43
N GLU A 188 4.35 -3.66 1.52
CA GLU A 188 3.67 -2.61 2.26
C GLU A 188 3.60 -1.32 1.46
N HIS A 189 2.68 -0.46 1.84
CA HIS A 189 2.51 0.86 1.23
C HIS A 189 2.12 1.93 2.23
N TRP A 190 2.51 3.17 1.96
CA TRP A 190 2.11 4.32 2.76
C TRP A 190 0.67 4.73 2.47
N ASP A 191 -0.16 4.74 3.51
CA ASP A 191 -1.52 5.25 3.48
C ASP A 191 -1.57 6.70 4.02
N TRP A 192 -1.83 7.66 3.12
CA TRP A 192 -1.87 9.08 3.47
C TRP A 192 -2.99 9.50 4.43
N PHE A 193 -4.09 8.76 4.49
CA PHE A 193 -5.22 9.08 5.35
C PHE A 193 -5.11 8.42 6.73
N ARG A 194 -4.30 7.36 6.82
CA ARG A 194 -3.98 6.68 8.10
C ARG A 194 -2.61 7.06 8.65
N LEU A 195 -1.75 7.73 7.86
CA LEU A 195 -0.39 8.13 8.21
C LEU A 195 0.49 6.99 8.72
N ARG A 196 0.38 5.83 8.07
CA ARG A 196 1.11 4.62 8.41
C ARG A 196 1.30 3.72 7.19
N HIS A 197 2.23 2.78 7.32
CA HIS A 197 2.35 1.68 6.38
C HIS A 197 1.23 0.67 6.63
N SER A 198 0.65 0.16 5.54
CA SER A 198 -0.27 -0.97 5.57
C SER A 198 0.35 -2.13 4.83
N VAL A 199 0.37 -3.29 5.47
CA VAL A 199 0.79 -4.53 4.81
C VAL A 199 -0.28 -4.94 3.82
N GLY A 200 0.13 -5.09 2.55
CA GLY A 200 -0.76 -5.40 1.44
C GLY A 200 -0.76 -6.88 1.06
N SER A 201 0.41 -7.52 1.03
CA SER A 201 0.52 -8.91 0.56
C SER A 201 1.83 -9.57 1.00
N LEU A 202 1.73 -10.76 1.59
CA LEU A 202 2.87 -11.63 1.86
C LEU A 202 3.17 -12.53 0.65
N SER A 203 2.14 -12.96 -0.08
CA SER A 203 2.31 -13.82 -1.26
C SER A 203 3.06 -13.11 -2.39
N SER A 204 2.72 -11.84 -2.67
CA SER A 204 3.40 -11.02 -3.68
C SER A 204 4.86 -10.76 -3.30
N ALA A 205 5.13 -10.55 -2.01
CA ALA A 205 6.49 -10.36 -1.52
C ALA A 205 7.32 -11.64 -1.57
N GLN A 206 6.72 -12.78 -1.24
CA GLN A 206 7.35 -14.08 -1.38
C GLN A 206 7.67 -14.38 -2.86
N TYR A 207 6.72 -14.16 -3.77
CA TYR A 207 6.95 -14.33 -5.20
C TYR A 207 8.05 -13.39 -5.74
N TYR A 208 8.04 -12.13 -5.31
CA TYR A 208 9.07 -11.17 -5.68
C TYR A 208 10.44 -11.62 -5.18
N LEU A 209 10.53 -12.09 -3.93
CA LEU A 209 11.76 -12.64 -3.34
C LEU A 209 12.23 -13.89 -4.09
N ASP A 210 11.34 -14.83 -4.39
CA ASP A 210 11.66 -16.05 -5.15
C ASP A 210 12.25 -15.72 -6.53
N SER A 211 11.70 -14.69 -7.19
CA SER A 211 12.23 -14.22 -8.48
C SER A 211 13.66 -13.65 -8.39
N GLN A 212 14.10 -13.22 -7.20
CA GLN A 212 15.48 -12.78 -6.97
C GLN A 212 16.46 -13.96 -6.91
N PHE A 213 15.98 -15.18 -6.66
CA PHE A 213 16.80 -16.39 -6.56
C PHE A 213 16.66 -17.31 -7.78
N TYR A 214 15.52 -17.27 -8.48
CA TYR A 214 15.25 -18.17 -9.59
C TYR A 214 16.24 -18.00 -10.75
N GLY A 215 16.84 -19.11 -11.19
CA GLY A 215 17.78 -19.13 -12.33
C GLY A 215 19.11 -18.42 -12.08
N LYS A 216 19.44 -18.09 -10.82
CA LYS A 216 20.70 -17.44 -10.46
C LYS A 216 21.83 -18.46 -10.32
N TRP A 217 23.03 -18.07 -10.74
CA TRP A 217 24.19 -18.96 -10.82
C TRP A 217 24.69 -19.47 -9.45
N TYR A 218 24.38 -18.74 -8.37
CA TYR A 218 24.77 -19.08 -6.99
C TYR A 218 23.69 -19.83 -6.20
N VAL A 219 22.52 -20.06 -6.83
CA VAL A 219 21.41 -20.81 -6.23
C VAL A 219 21.47 -22.24 -6.76
N GLU A 220 21.42 -23.19 -5.83
CA GLU A 220 21.41 -24.62 -6.13
C GLU A 220 20.01 -25.10 -6.45
N ASP A 221 19.06 -24.78 -5.56
CA ASP A 221 17.66 -25.11 -5.72
C ASP A 221 16.76 -24.05 -5.07
N VAL A 222 15.53 -23.93 -5.59
CA VAL A 222 14.43 -23.17 -4.98
C VAL A 222 13.24 -24.12 -4.89
N SER A 223 12.93 -24.56 -3.68
CA SER A 223 11.85 -25.51 -3.41
C SER A 223 10.76 -24.87 -2.54
N ARG A 224 9.60 -25.53 -2.45
CA ARG A 224 8.47 -25.11 -1.60
C ARG A 224 8.23 -26.19 -0.56
N GLU A 225 8.30 -25.81 0.71
CA GLU A 225 8.03 -26.69 1.84
C GLU A 225 6.80 -26.23 2.61
N ARG A 226 6.00 -27.18 3.09
CA ARG A 226 4.77 -26.86 3.82
C ARG A 226 5.06 -26.75 5.31
N PHE A 227 5.10 -25.52 5.82
CA PHE A 227 5.22 -25.25 7.27
C PHE A 227 3.86 -25.18 7.96
N ALA A 228 2.76 -25.22 7.19
CA ALA A 228 1.39 -25.14 7.67
C ALA A 228 1.13 -23.86 8.50
N ASN A 229 1.84 -22.78 8.18
CA ASN A 229 1.72 -21.46 8.80
C ASN A 229 0.83 -20.49 7.98
N GLY A 230 -0.09 -21.03 7.17
CA GLY A 230 -1.12 -20.27 6.45
C GLY A 230 -2.29 -19.87 7.36
N GLY A 231 -3.24 -19.10 6.82
CA GLY A 231 -4.43 -18.62 7.57
C GLY A 231 -4.27 -17.23 8.20
N ILE A 232 -3.09 -16.62 8.07
CA ILE A 232 -2.86 -15.21 8.40
C ILE A 232 -2.51 -14.45 7.12
N ALA A 233 -3.23 -13.36 6.86
CA ALA A 233 -3.16 -12.60 5.61
C ALA A 233 -3.38 -13.52 4.37
N ASP A 234 -2.72 -13.24 3.25
CA ASP A 234 -2.87 -13.97 1.99
C ASP A 234 -1.88 -15.14 1.84
N THR A 235 -1.52 -15.80 2.95
CA THR A 235 -0.54 -16.91 2.96
C THR A 235 -1.17 -18.29 2.89
N ASP A 236 -0.57 -19.17 2.08
CA ASP A 236 -1.03 -20.54 1.81
C ASP A 236 -0.38 -21.60 2.72
N GLY A 237 0.50 -21.18 3.64
CA GLY A 237 1.25 -22.04 4.54
C GLY A 237 2.41 -22.80 3.89
N TRP A 238 2.80 -22.42 2.67
CA TRP A 238 4.00 -22.88 1.99
C TRP A 238 5.11 -21.82 2.07
N VAL A 239 6.31 -22.29 2.35
CA VAL A 239 7.51 -21.49 2.54
C VAL A 239 8.49 -21.82 1.44
N SER A 240 9.11 -20.80 0.85
CA SER A 240 10.12 -20.97 -0.18
C SER A 240 11.48 -21.25 0.50
N VAL A 241 12.12 -22.36 0.14
CA VAL A 241 13.42 -22.78 0.68
C VAL A 241 14.47 -22.65 -0.42
N VAL A 242 15.51 -21.86 -0.17
CA VAL A 242 16.57 -21.55 -1.14
C VAL A 242 17.89 -22.11 -0.65
N GLU A 243 18.50 -22.99 -1.44
CA GLU A 243 19.82 -23.56 -1.16
C GLU A 243 20.92 -22.82 -1.93
N LEU A 244 21.98 -22.39 -1.23
CA LEU A 244 23.09 -21.61 -1.82
C LEU A 244 24.30 -22.52 -2.12
N ARG A 245 24.82 -22.46 -3.35
CA ARG A 245 25.98 -23.24 -3.80
C ARG A 245 27.32 -22.73 -3.20
N ALA A 246 28.31 -23.63 -2.99
CA ALA A 246 29.69 -23.29 -2.60
C ALA A 246 30.51 -22.71 -3.80
N PRO A 247 31.52 -21.84 -3.58
CA PRO A 247 32.03 -20.95 -4.63
C PRO A 247 33.00 -21.62 -5.61
N THR A 248 32.76 -21.44 -6.92
CA THR A 248 33.74 -21.53 -8.00
C THR A 248 33.48 -20.45 -9.06
N ASP A 249 34.56 -20.02 -9.72
CA ASP A 249 34.69 -18.81 -10.52
C ASP A 249 33.79 -18.66 -11.77
N VAL A 250 33.74 -17.41 -12.20
CA VAL A 250 32.80 -16.67 -13.04
C VAL A 250 32.98 -16.85 -14.56
N TYR A 251 31.91 -16.66 -15.34
CA TYR A 251 31.98 -16.29 -16.77
C TYR A 251 31.21 -14.98 -17.05
N PRO A 252 31.63 -14.14 -18.02
CA PRO A 252 30.99 -12.86 -18.31
C PRO A 252 29.88 -12.99 -19.35
N ILE A 253 28.81 -12.21 -19.21
CA ILE A 253 27.90 -11.89 -20.31
C ILE A 253 27.78 -10.37 -20.44
N THR A 254 28.02 -9.89 -21.66
CA THR A 254 27.96 -8.48 -22.08
C THR A 254 26.54 -7.99 -22.28
N LEU A 255 26.34 -6.70 -21.98
CA LEU A 255 25.13 -5.90 -22.15
C LEU A 255 24.80 -5.64 -23.63
N LEU A 256 23.51 -5.53 -23.96
CA LEU A 256 23.02 -4.50 -24.90
C LEU A 256 21.56 -4.15 -24.63
N TRP A 257 21.27 -2.84 -24.62
CA TRP A 257 19.94 -2.26 -24.48
C TRP A 257 19.42 -1.66 -25.80
N VAL A 258 18.11 -1.87 -26.03
CA VAL A 258 17.05 -1.03 -26.66
C VAL A 258 17.19 -0.52 -28.11
N ALA A 259 16.16 -0.77 -28.92
CA ALA A 259 15.48 0.25 -29.74
C ALA A 259 14.08 -0.17 -30.27
N LEU A 260 13.08 0.65 -29.90
CA LEU A 260 11.93 1.14 -30.69
C LEU A 260 10.83 0.18 -31.16
N LEU A 261 9.71 0.23 -30.43
CA LEU A 261 8.36 0.01 -30.98
C LEU A 261 7.78 1.36 -31.43
N LEU A 262 7.66 1.54 -32.74
CA LEU A 262 6.81 2.53 -33.39
C LEU A 262 5.54 1.84 -33.88
N GLY A 263 4.38 2.46 -33.63
CA GLY A 263 3.23 2.32 -34.54
C GLY A 263 1.87 2.16 -33.86
N SER A 264 1.19 3.28 -33.58
CA SER A 264 -0.27 3.31 -33.64
C SER A 264 -0.72 4.52 -34.45
N VAL A 265 -1.11 4.25 -35.70
CA VAL A 265 -1.89 5.18 -36.55
C VAL A 265 -3.36 4.89 -36.31
N GLY A 266 -4.16 5.95 -36.11
CA GLY A 266 -5.54 5.94 -36.59
C GLY A 266 -6.66 6.25 -35.61
N VAL A 267 -6.72 7.46 -35.03
CA VAL A 267 -8.02 8.09 -34.66
C VAL A 267 -7.93 9.60 -34.86
N GLN A 268 -8.00 10.08 -36.11
CA GLN A 268 -7.84 11.52 -36.39
C GLN A 268 -8.95 12.17 -37.22
N GLN A 269 -10.16 11.58 -37.26
CA GLN A 269 -11.29 12.23 -37.95
C GLN A 269 -12.56 12.45 -37.10
N SER A 270 -12.67 11.88 -35.89
CA SER A 270 -13.82 12.11 -34.99
C SER A 270 -13.61 13.22 -33.93
N MET A 271 -12.38 13.74 -33.78
CA MET A 271 -12.01 14.66 -32.70
C MET A 271 -12.36 16.15 -32.97
N ARG A 272 -12.54 16.55 -34.23
CA ARG A 272 -12.60 17.98 -34.61
C ARG A 272 -13.96 18.66 -34.41
N SER A 273 -15.04 17.89 -34.31
CA SER A 273 -16.39 18.39 -33.95
C SER A 273 -16.55 18.47 -32.44
N PHE A 274 -16.04 17.47 -31.69
CA PHE A 274 -16.01 17.45 -30.23
C PHE A 274 -15.22 18.63 -29.63
N VAL A 275 -14.06 18.97 -30.22
CA VAL A 275 -13.20 20.07 -29.73
C VAL A 275 -13.86 21.46 -29.85
N ARG A 276 -14.66 21.71 -30.89
CA ARG A 276 -15.31 23.02 -31.07
C ARG A 276 -16.52 23.24 -30.16
N GLU A 277 -17.22 22.16 -29.82
CA GLU A 277 -18.35 22.19 -28.88
C GLU A 277 -17.85 22.25 -27.41
N LEU A 278 -16.70 21.63 -27.14
CA LEU A 278 -16.01 21.72 -25.84
C LEU A 278 -15.53 23.14 -25.53
N LEU A 279 -15.00 23.87 -26.53
CA LEU A 279 -14.41 25.21 -26.35
C LEU A 279 -15.43 26.31 -26.01
N SER A 280 -16.69 26.22 -26.46
CA SER A 280 -17.72 27.19 -26.09
C SER A 280 -18.30 26.92 -24.71
N TRP A 281 -18.41 25.65 -24.30
CA TRP A 281 -18.91 25.23 -22.98
C TRP A 281 -17.90 25.45 -21.84
N LEU A 282 -16.59 25.37 -22.12
CA LEU A 282 -15.51 25.72 -21.18
C LEU A 282 -15.55 27.19 -20.72
N SER A 283 -16.39 28.04 -21.31
CA SER A 283 -16.53 29.45 -20.92
C SER A 283 -17.54 29.69 -19.78
N ALA A 284 -18.38 28.71 -19.44
CA ALA A 284 -19.34 28.86 -18.36
C ALA A 284 -18.65 28.73 -16.99
N GLU A 285 -18.84 29.72 -16.11
CA GLU A 285 -18.18 29.77 -14.80
C GLU A 285 -18.44 28.52 -13.94
N THR A 286 -19.68 28.01 -13.93
CA THR A 286 -20.05 26.78 -13.21
C THR A 286 -19.32 25.55 -13.74
N THR A 287 -19.10 25.50 -15.05
CA THR A 287 -18.35 24.41 -15.71
C THR A 287 -16.88 24.47 -15.32
N GLN A 288 -16.25 25.65 -15.42
CA GLN A 288 -14.83 25.82 -15.07
C GLN A 288 -14.58 25.45 -13.61
N ARG A 289 -15.47 25.87 -12.70
CA ARG A 289 -15.40 25.51 -11.28
C ARG A 289 -15.62 24.02 -11.06
N GLY A 290 -16.50 23.37 -11.82
CA GLY A 290 -16.69 21.91 -11.79
C GLY A 290 -15.45 21.15 -12.23
N ILE A 291 -14.81 21.58 -13.32
CA ILE A 291 -13.55 21.02 -13.80
C ILE A 291 -12.44 21.26 -12.78
N ALA A 292 -12.33 22.46 -12.22
CA ALA A 292 -11.33 22.78 -11.21
C ALA A 292 -11.50 21.92 -9.96
N LEU A 293 -12.73 21.75 -9.47
CA LEU A 293 -13.03 20.89 -8.34
C LEU A 293 -12.67 19.43 -8.64
N GLY A 294 -13.14 18.92 -9.78
CA GLY A 294 -12.85 17.55 -10.20
C GLY A 294 -11.36 17.31 -10.34
N PHE A 295 -10.64 18.22 -10.99
CA PHE A 295 -9.19 18.12 -11.16
C PHE A 295 -8.45 18.17 -9.83
N LEU A 296 -8.78 19.10 -8.93
CA LEU A 296 -8.13 19.20 -7.61
C LEU A 296 -8.38 17.95 -6.77
N LEU A 297 -9.63 17.47 -6.68
CA LEU A 297 -9.94 16.28 -5.90
C LEU A 297 -9.33 15.00 -6.47
N LEU A 298 -9.27 14.88 -7.80
CA LEU A 298 -8.62 13.78 -8.50
C LEU A 298 -7.10 13.78 -8.29
N SER A 299 -6.46 14.95 -8.44
CA SER A 299 -5.01 15.06 -8.50
C SER A 299 -4.34 15.17 -7.14
N LEU A 300 -5.00 15.72 -6.11
CA LEU A 300 -4.37 15.96 -4.81
C LEU A 300 -3.74 14.71 -4.18
N PRO A 301 -4.42 13.55 -4.07
CA PRO A 301 -3.82 12.33 -3.50
C PRO A 301 -2.56 11.90 -4.27
N VAL A 302 -2.68 11.81 -5.60
CA VAL A 302 -1.60 11.38 -6.51
C VAL A 302 -0.43 12.37 -6.48
N ALA A 303 -0.70 13.67 -6.46
CA ALA A 303 0.30 14.72 -6.44
C ALA A 303 1.07 14.76 -5.13
N VAL A 304 0.38 14.61 -3.99
CA VAL A 304 1.02 14.56 -2.67
C VAL A 304 1.94 13.34 -2.57
N ARG A 305 1.50 12.18 -3.05
CA ARG A 305 2.34 10.98 -3.13
C ARG A 305 3.55 11.19 -4.03
N GLY A 306 3.33 11.59 -5.29
CA GLY A 306 4.40 11.78 -6.27
C GLY A 306 5.44 12.81 -5.80
N ALA A 307 4.98 13.91 -5.19
CA ALA A 307 5.87 14.92 -4.62
C ALA A 307 6.69 14.37 -3.44
N SER A 308 6.08 13.55 -2.58
CA SER A 308 6.77 12.98 -1.41
C SER A 308 7.81 11.94 -1.82
N ILE A 309 7.52 11.10 -2.81
CA ILE A 309 8.49 10.17 -3.42
C ILE A 309 9.62 10.95 -4.10
N ALA A 310 9.30 12.04 -4.81
CA ALA A 310 10.32 12.88 -5.44
C ALA A 310 11.24 13.53 -4.39
N VAL A 311 10.69 14.01 -3.26
CA VAL A 311 11.49 14.57 -2.16
C VAL A 311 12.37 13.49 -1.51
N GLU A 312 11.81 12.31 -1.23
CA GLU A 312 12.54 11.18 -0.66
C GLU A 312 13.75 10.79 -1.52
N THR A 313 13.55 10.71 -2.84
CA THR A 313 14.58 10.27 -3.80
C THR A 313 15.62 11.35 -4.10
N THR A 314 15.25 12.64 -4.07
CA THR A 314 16.15 13.74 -4.44
C THR A 314 16.85 14.39 -3.25
N ILE A 315 16.23 14.38 -2.07
CA ILE A 315 16.72 15.03 -0.86
C ILE A 315 16.57 14.07 0.35
N PRO A 316 17.36 12.97 0.40
CA PRO A 316 17.23 11.93 1.42
C PRO A 316 17.58 12.40 2.85
N THR A 317 18.08 13.63 3.00
CA THR A 317 18.39 14.24 4.30
C THR A 317 17.17 14.83 4.99
N ILE A 318 16.04 15.03 4.29
CA ILE A 318 14.84 15.57 4.90
C ILE A 318 14.19 14.48 5.77
N PRO A 319 13.88 14.78 7.04
CA PRO A 319 13.19 13.82 7.90
C PRO A 319 11.84 13.43 7.30
N ILE A 320 11.58 12.13 7.24
CA ILE A 320 10.34 11.55 6.71
C ILE A 320 9.10 12.13 7.41
N LYS A 321 9.19 12.37 8.73
CA LYS A 321 8.14 13.01 9.54
C LYS A 321 7.75 14.40 9.03
N ALA A 322 8.73 15.16 8.51
CA ALA A 322 8.47 16.48 7.95
C ALA A 322 7.74 16.39 6.61
N VAL A 323 8.16 15.48 5.71
CA VAL A 323 7.50 15.26 4.42
C VAL A 323 6.05 14.80 4.62
N ALA A 324 5.84 13.80 5.48
CA ALA A 324 4.52 13.30 5.83
C ALA A 324 3.63 14.38 6.46
N GLY A 325 4.16 15.15 7.42
CA GLY A 325 3.40 16.22 8.08
C GLY A 325 2.92 17.29 7.09
N ILE A 326 3.78 17.72 6.16
CA ILE A 326 3.43 18.70 5.14
C ILE A 326 2.40 18.12 4.16
N GLY A 327 2.65 16.93 3.62
CA GLY A 327 1.74 16.27 2.68
C GLY A 327 0.36 16.03 3.29
N TYR A 328 0.30 15.64 4.56
CA TYR A 328 -0.95 15.44 5.27
C TYR A 328 -1.73 16.74 5.44
N VAL A 329 -1.09 17.84 5.82
CA VAL A 329 -1.77 19.15 5.93
C VAL A 329 -2.35 19.57 4.57
N VAL A 330 -1.63 19.34 3.48
CA VAL A 330 -2.13 19.61 2.12
C VAL A 330 -3.40 18.83 1.83
N LEU A 331 -3.47 17.54 2.17
CA LEU A 331 -4.69 16.73 1.97
C LEU A 331 -5.82 17.13 2.94
N ALA A 332 -5.49 17.23 4.23
CA ALA A 332 -6.42 17.53 5.32
C ALA A 332 -7.11 18.88 5.14
N VAL A 333 -6.44 19.86 4.53
CA VAL A 333 -6.99 21.19 4.27
C VAL A 333 -7.44 21.35 2.82
N GLY A 334 -6.67 20.87 1.83
CA GLY A 334 -6.92 21.10 0.42
C GLY A 334 -8.20 20.43 -0.10
N LEU A 335 -8.50 19.21 0.38
CA LEU A 335 -9.71 18.49 -0.01
C LEU A 335 -10.99 19.21 0.46
N PRO A 336 -11.19 19.50 1.77
CA PRO A 336 -12.40 20.19 2.21
C PRO A 336 -12.46 21.62 1.69
N LEU A 337 -11.33 22.32 1.57
CA LEU A 337 -11.31 23.71 1.10
C LEU A 337 -11.78 23.82 -0.36
N SER A 338 -11.30 22.95 -1.23
CA SER A 338 -11.73 22.90 -2.64
C SER A 338 -13.21 22.55 -2.74
N ALA A 339 -13.68 21.56 -1.97
CA ALA A 339 -15.08 21.17 -1.91
C ALA A 339 -16.00 22.27 -1.37
N VAL A 340 -15.53 23.16 -0.50
CA VAL A 340 -16.37 24.24 0.05
C VAL A 340 -16.38 25.49 -0.83
N ILE A 341 -15.25 25.85 -1.45
CA ILE A 341 -15.09 27.13 -2.15
C ILE A 341 -15.57 27.08 -3.60
N LEU A 342 -15.32 25.98 -4.30
CA LEU A 342 -15.52 25.90 -5.75
C LEU A 342 -16.99 25.72 -6.17
N PRO A 343 -17.83 24.92 -5.47
CA PRO A 343 -19.21 24.73 -5.87
C PRO A 343 -20.05 26.00 -5.88
N THR A 344 -20.84 26.17 -6.93
CA THR A 344 -21.73 27.33 -7.13
C THR A 344 -23.00 26.97 -7.89
N GLY A 345 -24.02 27.83 -7.83
CA GLY A 345 -25.26 27.66 -8.59
C GLY A 345 -26.36 26.98 -7.77
N GLN A 346 -27.37 26.39 -8.44
CA GLN A 346 -28.59 25.93 -7.76
C GLN A 346 -28.71 24.41 -7.56
N GLN A 347 -27.98 23.57 -8.30
CA GLN A 347 -28.15 22.11 -8.24
C GLN A 347 -27.09 21.43 -7.37
N SER A 348 -27.41 21.21 -6.11
CA SER A 348 -26.48 20.59 -5.14
C SER A 348 -26.10 19.13 -5.47
N SER A 349 -26.97 18.36 -6.11
CA SER A 349 -26.72 16.94 -6.44
C SER A 349 -25.54 16.74 -7.38
N ASP A 350 -25.33 17.70 -8.28
CA ASP A 350 -24.32 17.57 -9.32
C ASP A 350 -22.91 17.77 -8.75
N TRP A 351 -22.78 18.69 -7.78
CA TRP A 351 -21.53 18.93 -7.06
C TRP A 351 -21.16 17.79 -6.11
N PHE A 352 -22.15 17.15 -5.49
CA PHE A 352 -21.95 15.91 -4.72
C PHE A 352 -21.37 14.81 -5.60
N GLY A 353 -21.98 14.58 -6.78
CA GLY A 353 -21.54 13.57 -7.73
C GLY A 353 -20.13 13.83 -8.27
N VAL A 354 -19.84 15.08 -8.67
CA VAL A 354 -18.49 15.48 -9.13
C VAL A 354 -17.44 15.22 -8.05
N ALA A 355 -17.74 15.60 -6.80
CA ALA A 355 -16.78 15.46 -5.70
C ALA A 355 -16.47 13.99 -5.37
N ILE A 356 -17.50 13.13 -5.26
CA ILE A 356 -17.31 11.71 -4.97
C ILE A 356 -16.59 11.00 -6.11
N LEU A 357 -17.00 11.25 -7.36
CA LEU A 357 -16.43 10.52 -8.48
C LEU A 357 -14.99 10.96 -8.74
N ALA A 358 -14.69 12.25 -8.66
CA ALA A 358 -13.33 12.74 -8.84
C ALA A 358 -12.38 12.24 -7.74
N LEU A 359 -12.77 12.36 -6.47
CA LEU A 359 -11.93 11.90 -5.37
C LEU A 359 -11.81 10.37 -5.34
N GLY A 360 -12.89 9.65 -5.62
CA GLY A 360 -12.88 8.19 -5.69
C GLY A 360 -11.95 7.70 -6.80
N LEU A 361 -11.98 8.35 -7.97
CA LEU A 361 -11.04 8.08 -9.03
C LEU A 361 -9.60 8.45 -8.66
N GLY A 362 -9.41 9.52 -7.89
CA GLY A 362 -8.11 9.92 -7.35
C GLY A 362 -7.51 8.84 -6.46
N PHE A 363 -8.32 8.20 -5.60
CA PHE A 363 -7.88 7.06 -4.80
C PHE A 363 -7.53 5.85 -5.64
N LEU A 364 -8.33 5.51 -6.66
CA LEU A 364 -8.03 4.39 -7.54
C LEU A 364 -6.71 4.60 -8.29
N LEU A 365 -6.49 5.81 -8.84
CA LEU A 365 -5.24 6.15 -9.52
C LEU A 365 -4.04 6.15 -8.55
N ASP A 366 -4.24 6.64 -7.32
CA ASP A 366 -3.21 6.63 -6.28
C ASP A 366 -2.78 5.20 -5.94
N TYR A 367 -3.72 4.31 -5.61
CA TYR A 367 -3.43 2.89 -5.32
C TYR A 367 -2.84 2.15 -6.51
N GLN A 368 -3.37 2.39 -7.71
CA GLN A 368 -2.85 1.79 -8.93
C GLN A 368 -1.40 2.22 -9.18
N SER A 369 -1.06 3.49 -8.93
CA SER A 369 0.29 4.01 -9.16
C SER A 369 1.38 3.35 -8.32
N ILE A 370 0.99 2.73 -7.19
CA ILE A 370 1.87 2.01 -6.27
C ILE A 370 1.64 0.49 -6.30
N GLY A 371 0.82 -0.01 -7.23
CA GLY A 371 0.58 -1.45 -7.40
C GLY A 371 -0.23 -2.09 -6.26
N VAL A 372 -1.05 -1.32 -5.53
CA VAL A 372 -1.96 -1.87 -4.52
C VAL A 372 -3.20 -2.41 -5.23
N THR A 373 -3.41 -3.72 -5.13
CA THR A 373 -4.49 -4.45 -5.80
C THR A 373 -5.60 -4.90 -4.83
N VAL A 374 -5.27 -5.04 -3.54
CA VAL A 374 -6.17 -5.49 -2.49
C VAL A 374 -6.15 -4.49 -1.34
N LEU A 375 -7.31 -4.18 -0.78
CA LEU A 375 -7.47 -3.31 0.38
C LEU A 375 -8.33 -4.00 1.45
N PRO A 376 -7.98 -3.87 2.74
CA PRO A 376 -8.85 -4.28 3.82
C PRO A 376 -10.22 -3.59 3.74
N ILE A 377 -11.28 -4.31 4.11
CA ILE A 377 -12.66 -3.78 4.08
C ILE A 377 -12.77 -2.52 4.96
N THR A 378 -12.08 -2.50 6.10
CA THR A 378 -11.98 -1.35 7.01
C THR A 378 -11.47 -0.09 6.30
N VAL A 379 -10.43 -0.23 5.46
CA VAL A 379 -9.88 0.86 4.65
C VAL A 379 -10.87 1.30 3.58
N VAL A 380 -11.56 0.37 2.91
CA VAL A 380 -12.59 0.69 1.93
C VAL A 380 -13.73 1.50 2.58
N LEU A 381 -14.22 1.08 3.74
CA LEU A 381 -15.26 1.79 4.50
C LEU A 381 -14.81 3.19 4.92
N HIS A 382 -13.56 3.32 5.37
CA HIS A 382 -12.96 4.63 5.67
C HIS A 382 -12.98 5.54 4.43
N ARG A 383 -12.57 5.03 3.25
CA ARG A 383 -12.59 5.80 2.00
C ARG A 383 -13.98 6.17 1.53
N LEU A 384 -14.95 5.27 1.65
CA LEU A 384 -16.35 5.59 1.34
C LEU A 384 -16.89 6.70 2.25
N THR A 385 -16.48 6.70 3.52
CA THR A 385 -16.83 7.77 4.47
C THR A 385 -16.16 9.10 4.08
N VAL A 386 -14.87 9.09 3.73
CA VAL A 386 -14.17 10.27 3.19
C VAL A 386 -14.92 10.85 2.00
N LEU A 387 -15.30 10.02 1.02
CA LEU A 387 -16.05 10.44 -0.17
C LEU A 387 -17.39 11.07 0.20
N ALA A 388 -18.15 10.44 1.09
CA ALA A 388 -19.44 10.96 1.53
C ALA A 388 -19.31 12.32 2.23
N VAL A 389 -18.30 12.50 3.08
CA VAL A 389 -18.04 13.76 3.79
C VAL A 389 -17.64 14.88 2.82
N ILE A 390 -16.75 14.58 1.86
CA ILE A 390 -16.33 15.56 0.84
C ILE A 390 -17.50 15.92 -0.08
N GLY A 391 -18.33 14.95 -0.47
CA GLY A 391 -19.57 15.19 -1.20
C GLY A 391 -20.53 16.11 -0.43
N LEU A 392 -20.71 15.86 0.88
CA LEU A 392 -21.54 16.69 1.75
C LEU A 392 -21.01 18.14 1.84
N LEU A 393 -19.70 18.30 1.97
CA LEU A 393 -19.05 19.61 1.95
C LEU A 393 -19.26 20.33 0.62
N ALA A 394 -19.24 19.60 -0.51
CA ALA A 394 -19.55 20.16 -1.82
C ALA A 394 -20.99 20.69 -1.91
N VAL A 395 -21.96 19.95 -1.37
CA VAL A 395 -23.35 20.40 -1.24
C VAL A 395 -23.45 21.65 -0.36
N GLY A 396 -22.75 21.64 0.78
CA GLY A 396 -22.69 22.77 1.71
C GLY A 396 -22.09 24.02 1.06
N GLY A 397 -21.06 23.88 0.24
CA GLY A 397 -20.42 24.95 -0.53
C GLY A 397 -21.41 25.70 -1.42
N VAL A 398 -22.22 24.96 -2.19
CA VAL A 398 -23.28 25.53 -3.03
C VAL A 398 -24.27 26.37 -2.20
N ARG A 399 -24.69 25.84 -1.04
CA ARG A 399 -25.70 26.48 -0.18
C ARG A 399 -25.19 27.71 0.55
N GLN A 400 -23.90 28.04 0.51
CA GLN A 400 -23.42 29.28 1.14
C GLN A 400 -24.02 30.54 0.50
N GLN A 401 -24.44 30.46 -0.76
CA GLN A 401 -25.04 31.58 -1.48
C GLN A 401 -26.48 31.87 -1.02
N THR A 402 -27.20 30.86 -0.51
CA THR A 402 -28.60 30.98 -0.07
C THR A 402 -28.73 31.03 1.45
N ASP A 403 -27.99 30.18 2.14
CA ASP A 403 -28.14 29.91 3.59
C ASP A 403 -27.07 30.65 4.41
N GLY A 404 -26.21 31.42 3.73
CA GLY A 404 -25.10 32.15 4.32
C GLY A 404 -23.81 31.31 4.48
N ARG A 405 -22.71 32.03 4.71
CA ARG A 405 -21.39 31.43 4.94
C ARG A 405 -21.44 30.55 6.19
N TRP A 406 -20.79 29.37 6.14
CA TRP A 406 -20.80 28.39 7.23
C TRP A 406 -22.19 27.90 7.63
N ASN A 407 -23.03 27.58 6.64
CA ASN A 407 -24.31 26.91 6.87
C ASN A 407 -24.12 25.56 7.61
N LEU A 408 -25.23 25.01 8.10
CA LEU A 408 -25.22 23.78 8.90
C LEU A 408 -24.51 22.61 8.21
N LEU A 409 -24.68 22.44 6.89
CA LEU A 409 -24.05 21.34 6.15
C LEU A 409 -22.53 21.48 6.10
N VAL A 410 -22.02 22.71 5.97
CA VAL A 410 -20.57 22.97 6.02
C VAL A 410 -20.03 22.68 7.41
N LYS A 411 -20.69 23.14 8.47
CA LYS A 411 -20.29 22.87 9.86
C LYS A 411 -20.28 21.38 10.18
N THR A 412 -21.36 20.68 9.84
CA THR A 412 -21.49 19.23 10.02
C THR A 412 -20.46 18.49 9.18
N GLY A 413 -20.25 18.89 7.92
CA GLY A 413 -19.24 18.30 7.05
C GLY A 413 -17.83 18.44 7.60
N PHE A 414 -17.46 19.61 8.15
CA PHE A 414 -16.16 19.78 8.81
C PHE A 414 -16.03 18.98 10.09
N ALA A 415 -17.09 18.87 10.90
CA ALA A 415 -17.07 18.03 12.09
C ALA A 415 -16.87 16.54 11.73
N LEU A 416 -17.59 16.06 10.71
CA LEU A 416 -17.41 14.70 10.18
C LEU A 416 -16.02 14.51 9.56
N TRP A 417 -15.49 15.53 8.88
CA TRP A 417 -14.14 15.49 8.32
C TRP A 417 -13.08 15.30 9.39
N VAL A 418 -13.15 16.07 10.47
CA VAL A 418 -12.27 15.88 11.63
C VAL A 418 -12.45 14.48 12.21
N GLY A 419 -13.68 14.00 12.36
CA GLY A 419 -13.95 12.63 12.81
C GLY A 419 -13.29 11.56 11.94
N VAL A 420 -13.35 11.71 10.61
CA VAL A 420 -12.74 10.78 9.65
C VAL A 420 -11.21 10.84 9.68
N LEU A 421 -10.62 12.02 9.87
CA LEU A 421 -9.17 12.17 10.04
C LEU A 421 -8.67 11.54 11.35
N LEU A 422 -9.49 11.61 12.41
CA LEU A 422 -9.18 11.03 13.72
C LEU A 422 -9.50 9.54 13.83
N TRP A 423 -10.36 9.01 12.94
CA TRP A 423 -10.79 7.61 12.95
C TRP A 423 -9.61 6.64 13.11
N PRO A 424 -8.52 6.72 12.32
CA PRO A 424 -7.42 5.76 12.39
C PRO A 424 -6.67 5.75 13.73
N LEU A 425 -6.89 6.75 14.60
CA LEU A 425 -6.28 6.81 15.94
C LEU A 425 -7.03 5.97 16.97
N PHE A 426 -8.31 5.67 16.74
CA PHE A 426 -9.18 5.03 17.71
C PHE A 426 -9.58 3.60 17.32
N PHE A 427 -9.48 3.29 16.04
CA PHE A 427 -9.82 1.98 15.51
C PHE A 427 -8.60 1.38 14.84
N SER A 428 -8.33 0.12 15.16
CA SER A 428 -7.43 -0.80 14.46
C SER A 428 -7.99 -1.07 13.06
N LEU A 429 -7.97 -0.04 12.21
CA LEU A 429 -8.28 -0.13 10.79
C LEU A 429 -7.17 -0.86 10.06
#